data_AF-A0A1H2WJM9-F1
#
_entry.id   AF-A0A1H2WJM9-F1
#
_cell.length_a   1.000
_cell.length_b   1.000
_cell.length_c   1.000
_cell.angle_alpha   90.00
_cell.angle_beta   90.00
_cell.angle_gamma   90.00
#
_symmetry.space_group_name_H-M   'P 1'
#
loop_
_entity.id
_entity.type
_entity.pdbx_description
1 polymer ?
#
loop_
_entity_poly.entity_id
_entity_poly.type
_entity_poly.pdbx_seq_one_letter_code
_entity_poly.pdbx_strand_id
1 'polypeptide(L)'
;MKKDSDNQSIVFIQMPTETKGVVDTEGAKITYIEIHDYEGVLIEKNNRISIIWHNDEYLFDISGYESKSEMIKVAESIKFLGKHSRNTW
;
A
#
# COMPACT_ATOMS: atom_id res chain seq x y z
N MET A 1 23.07 -21.15 -3.84
CA MET A 1 21.61 -21.09 -3.96
C MET A 1 21.26 -19.94 -4.90
N LYS A 2 20.70 -20.25 -6.07
CA LYS A 2 20.15 -19.21 -6.96
C LYS A 2 18.87 -18.70 -6.29
N LYS A 3 18.75 -17.39 -6.12
CA LYS A 3 17.51 -16.71 -5.76
C LYS A 3 16.63 -16.84 -7.00
N ASP A 4 15.56 -17.64 -6.95
CA ASP A 4 14.58 -17.68 -8.04
C ASP A 4 14.03 -16.25 -8.20
N SER A 5 14.38 -15.62 -9.31
CA SER A 5 14.12 -14.21 -9.60
C SER A 5 12.68 -13.93 -10.02
N ASP A 6 11.84 -14.96 -10.10
CA ASP A 6 10.61 -14.92 -10.90
C ASP A 6 9.33 -15.01 -10.07
N ASN A 7 9.41 -14.89 -8.74
CA ASN A 7 8.25 -15.14 -7.86
C ASN A 7 8.03 -14.09 -6.75
N GLN A 8 8.40 -12.83 -6.98
CA GLN A 8 8.05 -11.74 -6.07
C GLN A 8 6.65 -11.21 -6.41
N SER A 9 5.65 -11.64 -5.64
CA SER A 9 4.28 -11.15 -5.78
C SER A 9 4.08 -9.83 -5.04
N ILE A 10 3.25 -8.97 -5.64
CA ILE A 10 2.63 -7.84 -4.94
C ILE A 10 1.23 -8.30 -4.55
N VAL A 11 0.89 -8.10 -3.27
CA VAL A 11 -0.44 -8.34 -2.73
C VAL A 11 -1.12 -6.98 -2.55
N PHE A 12 -2.33 -6.86 -3.08
CA PHE A 12 -3.21 -5.72 -2.85
C PHE A 12 -4.47 -6.19 -2.13
N ILE A 13 -4.81 -5.50 -1.04
CA ILE A 13 -6.00 -5.75 -0.24
C ILE A 13 -6.77 -4.43 -0.11
N GLN A 14 -8.08 -4.51 -0.32
CA GLN A 14 -9.03 -3.43 -0.06
C GLN A 14 -10.07 -3.93 0.95
N MET A 15 -10.33 -3.14 1.98
CA MET A 15 -11.29 -3.46 3.04
C MET A 15 -12.10 -2.21 3.39
N PRO A 16 -13.34 -2.33 3.90
CA PRO A 16 -14.03 -1.19 4.51
C PRO A 16 -13.21 -0.59 5.66
N THR A 17 -13.24 0.73 5.84
CA THR A 17 -12.52 1.45 6.91
C THR A 17 -12.85 0.98 8.33
N GLU A 18 -14.03 0.40 8.54
CA GLU A 18 -14.46 -0.24 9.79
C GLU A 18 -13.66 -1.52 10.15
N THR A 19 -12.86 -2.04 9.20
CA THR A 19 -12.07 -3.25 9.41
C THR A 19 -10.89 -2.99 10.32
N LYS A 20 -10.72 -3.83 11.35
CA LYS A 20 -9.58 -3.76 12.26
C LYS A 20 -8.45 -4.64 11.78
N GLY A 21 -7.27 -4.04 11.59
CA GLY A 21 -6.02 -4.73 11.29
C GLY A 21 -5.00 -4.57 12.41
N VAL A 22 -4.09 -5.53 12.53
CA VAL A 22 -2.92 -5.43 13.39
C VAL A 22 -1.68 -5.57 12.50
N VAL A 23 -0.76 -4.62 12.65
CA VAL A 23 0.46 -4.55 11.85
C VAL A 23 1.65 -4.76 12.77
N ASP A 24 2.47 -5.74 12.44
CA ASP A 24 3.70 -6.02 13.16
C ASP A 24 4.78 -4.98 12.79
N THR A 25 4.96 -4.00 13.68
CA THR A 25 5.86 -2.87 13.51
C THR A 25 7.18 -3.02 14.27
N GLU A 26 7.37 -4.08 15.06
CA GLU A 26 8.60 -4.28 15.83
C GLU A 26 9.80 -4.45 14.88
N GLY A 27 10.83 -3.62 15.05
CA GLY A 27 12.01 -3.63 14.18
C GLY A 27 11.76 -3.14 12.75
N ALA A 28 10.58 -2.56 12.47
CA ALA A 28 10.29 -1.95 11.18
C ALA A 28 10.74 -0.49 11.14
N LYS A 29 11.11 -0.01 9.95
CA LYS A 29 11.24 1.42 9.68
C LYS A 29 9.91 1.94 9.13
N ILE A 30 9.35 2.94 9.79
CA ILE A 30 8.07 3.55 9.41
C ILE A 30 8.34 4.93 8.81
N THR A 31 7.72 5.22 7.67
CA THR A 31 7.73 6.54 7.03
C THR A 31 6.30 6.97 6.75
N TYR A 32 5.91 8.17 7.19
CA TYR A 32 4.64 8.77 6.80
C TYR A 32 4.74 9.26 5.35
N ILE A 33 3.73 8.97 4.56
CA ILE A 33 3.63 9.31 3.14
C ILE A 33 2.21 9.78 2.82
N GLU A 34 2.03 10.30 1.61
CA GLU A 34 0.72 10.70 1.10
C GLU A 34 0.48 9.95 -0.22
N ILE A 35 -0.72 9.40 -0.40
CA ILE A 35 -1.18 8.75 -1.63
C ILE A 35 -2.53 9.37 -2.01
N HIS A 36 -2.57 10.10 -3.13
CA HIS A 36 -3.78 10.83 -3.59
C HIS A 36 -4.40 11.73 -2.53
N ASP A 37 -3.58 12.56 -1.87
CA ASP A 37 -3.99 13.47 -0.78
C ASP A 37 -4.48 12.75 0.50
N TYR A 38 -4.34 11.42 0.59
CA TYR A 38 -4.62 10.66 1.80
C TYR A 38 -3.34 10.29 2.53
N GLU A 39 -3.32 10.53 3.83
CA GLU A 39 -2.22 10.12 4.70
C GLU A 39 -2.09 8.59 4.73
N GLY A 40 -0.85 8.13 4.70
CA GLY A 40 -0.51 6.72 4.74
C GLY A 40 0.80 6.46 5.46
N VAL A 41 1.05 5.18 5.69
CA VAL A 41 2.29 4.68 6.29
C VAL A 41 2.96 3.69 5.36
N LEU A 42 4.26 3.91 5.13
CA LEU A 42 5.15 2.97 4.49
C LEU A 42 6.00 2.29 5.55
N ILE A 43 5.97 0.97 5.56
CA ILE A 43 6.60 0.11 6.55
C ILE A 43 7.63 -0.76 5.84
N GLU A 44 8.89 -0.66 6.25
CA GLU A 44 10.00 -1.45 5.72
C GLU A 44 10.44 -2.46 6.81
N LYS A 45 10.28 -3.76 6.56
CA LYS A 45 10.69 -4.83 7.48
C LYS A 45 11.14 -6.08 6.72
N ASN A 46 12.33 -6.61 7.02
CA ASN A 46 12.86 -7.85 6.41
C ASN A 46 12.81 -7.88 4.87
N ASN A 47 13.19 -6.78 4.22
CA ASN A 47 13.10 -6.57 2.76
C ASN A 47 11.66 -6.62 2.19
N ARG A 48 10.64 -6.62 3.04
CA ARG A 48 9.24 -6.45 2.66
C ARG A 48 8.86 -4.99 2.85
N ILE A 49 8.19 -4.45 1.84
CA ILE A 49 7.55 -3.13 1.89
C ILE A 49 6.05 -3.37 2.05
N SER A 50 5.44 -2.67 3.00
CA SER A 50 3.99 -2.53 3.14
C SER A 50 3.62 -1.06 3.08
N ILE A 51 2.57 -0.72 2.33
CA ILE A 51 2.01 0.63 2.24
C ILE A 51 0.55 0.52 2.62
N ILE A 52 0.16 1.22 3.68
CA ILE A 52 -1.21 1.22 4.21
C ILE A 52 -1.71 2.66 4.24
N TRP A 53 -2.85 2.91 3.63
CA TRP A 53 -3.54 4.19 3.63
C TRP A 53 -5.03 3.95 3.54
N HIS A 54 -5.84 4.98 3.77
CA HIS A 54 -7.28 4.85 3.64
C HIS A 54 -7.88 6.15 3.11
N ASN A 55 -9.01 6.03 2.42
CA ASN A 55 -9.91 7.15 2.18
C ASN A 55 -11.09 7.07 3.15
N ASP A 56 -12.19 7.75 2.85
CA ASP A 56 -13.39 7.75 3.71
C ASP A 56 -14.09 6.38 3.76
N GLU A 57 -13.98 5.56 2.71
CA GLU A 57 -14.75 4.33 2.53
C GLU A 57 -13.91 3.05 2.70
N TYR A 58 -12.65 3.10 2.29
CA TYR A 58 -11.79 1.94 2.19
C TYR A 58 -10.40 2.16 2.80
N LEU A 59 -9.91 1.12 3.44
CA LEU A 59 -8.50 0.91 3.77
C LEU A 59 -7.84 0.07 2.68
N PHE A 60 -6.64 0.46 2.30
CA PHE A 60 -5.81 -0.19 1.31
C PHE A 60 -4.51 -0.69 1.95
N ASP A 61 -4.09 -1.90 1.60
CA ASP A 61 -2.77 -2.46 1.93
C ASP A 61 -2.16 -2.99 0.64
N ILE A 62 -0.99 -2.44 0.28
CA ILE A 62 -0.10 -3.04 -0.70
C ILE A 62 1.11 -3.57 0.03
N SER A 63 1.45 -4.84 -0.22
CA SER A 63 2.67 -5.42 0.32
C SER A 63 3.40 -6.30 -0.68
N GLY A 64 4.74 -6.31 -0.58
CA GLY A 64 5.57 -7.02 -1.53
C GLY A 64 7.06 -6.86 -1.23
N TYR A 65 7.88 -7.31 -2.15
CA TYR A 65 9.34 -7.33 -2.02
C TYR A 65 10.05 -6.50 -3.09
N GLU A 66 9.29 -5.71 -3.84
CA GLU A 66 9.82 -4.74 -4.79
C GLU A 66 10.47 -3.56 -4.09
N SER A 67 11.21 -2.75 -4.86
CA SER A 67 11.80 -1.53 -4.33
C SER A 67 10.73 -0.55 -3.83
N LYS A 68 11.09 0.26 -2.82
CA LYS A 68 10.23 1.33 -2.29
C LYS A 68 9.60 2.20 -3.39
N SER A 69 10.38 2.57 -4.41
CA SER A 69 9.87 3.41 -5.51
C SER A 69 8.84 2.70 -6.37
N GLU A 70 9.02 1.42 -6.68
CA GLU A 70 8.02 0.67 -7.44
C GLU A 70 6.75 0.44 -6.62
N MET A 71 6.88 0.16 -5.33
CA MET A 71 5.73 -0.01 -4.44
C MET A 71 4.90 1.26 -4.31
N ILE A 72 5.54 2.44 -4.23
CA ILE A 72 4.84 3.74 -4.23
C ILE A 72 4.11 3.96 -5.56
N LYS A 73 4.75 3.68 -6.71
CA LYS A 73 4.09 3.80 -8.02
C LYS A 73 2.84 2.91 -8.12
N VAL A 74 2.88 1.70 -7.57
CA VAL A 74 1.71 0.80 -7.54
C VAL A 74 0.59 1.41 -6.69
N ALA A 75 0.92 1.96 -5.51
CA ALA A 75 -0.06 2.67 -4.66
C ALA A 75 -0.68 3.87 -5.38
N GLU A 76 0.14 4.70 -6.02
CA GLU A 76 -0.29 5.87 -6.80
C GLU A 76 -1.10 5.50 -8.06
N SER A 77 -0.98 4.26 -8.56
CA SER A 77 -1.72 3.80 -9.74
C SER A 77 -3.19 3.43 -9.48
N ILE A 78 -3.56 3.28 -8.20
CA ILE A 78 -4.93 2.92 -7.81
C ILE A 78 -5.89 4.06 -8.15
N LYS A 79 -7.05 3.71 -8.71
CA LYS A 79 -8.11 4.68 -9.05
C LYS A 79 -9.33 4.41 -8.18
N PHE A 80 -9.83 5.43 -7.52
CA PHE A 80 -11.05 5.33 -6.73
C PHE A 80 -12.29 5.39 -7.63
N LEU A 81 -12.99 4.27 -7.78
CA LEU A 81 -14.23 4.16 -8.54
C LEU A 81 -15.45 4.42 -7.63
N GLY A 82 -15.56 5.63 -7.08
CA GLY A 82 -16.63 6.06 -6.15
C GLY A 82 -17.25 7.41 -6.56
N LYS A 83 -18.30 7.88 -5.87
CA LYS A 83 -19.18 9.01 -6.27
C LYS A 83 -18.48 10.35 -6.62
N HIS A 84 -17.22 10.54 -6.24
CA HIS A 84 -16.40 11.70 -6.59
C HIS A 84 -15.67 11.58 -7.94
N SER A 85 -15.75 10.44 -8.65
CA SER A 85 -15.08 10.23 -9.95
C SER A 85 -15.88 10.73 -11.17
N ARG A 86 -17.01 11.43 -10.97
CA ARG A 86 -17.62 12.23 -12.03
C ARG A 86 -17.21 13.68 -11.85
N ASN A 87 -16.16 14.07 -12.56
CA ASN A 87 -16.12 15.23 -13.46
C ASN A 87 -14.67 15.58 -13.80
N THR A 88 -14.18 15.12 -14.95
CA THR A 88 -13.30 15.92 -15.81
C THR A 88 -13.41 15.41 -17.25
N TRP A 89 -14.14 16.21 -18.05
CA TRP A 89 -14.28 16.28 -19.52
C TRP A 89 -15.02 15.14 -20.24
#